data_AF-A0A0J6NQK7-F1
#
_entry.id   AF-A0A0J6NQK7-F1
#
_cell.length_a   1.000
_cell.length_b   1.000
_cell.length_c   1.000
_cell.angle_alpha   90.00
_cell.angle_beta   90.00
_cell.angle_gamma   90.00
#
_symmetry.space_group_name_H-M   'P 1'
#
loop_
_entity.id
_entity.type
_entity.pdbx_description
1 polymer ?
#
loop_
_entity_poly.entity_id
_entity_poly.type
_entity_poly.pdbx_seq_one_letter_code
_entity_poly.pdbx_strand_id
1 'polypeptide(L)'
;MRAVLPQLTQAARVDLALTLAGAKPLARVSCAYRDAERVIGALRRLGLAARRWERALRPAVADADDYVVSAVACDEAAAPDARAFVFAARDGELAELAARFTDDDLIAGRLLGYPDCCVQAYLAHREHHHARLEPAFAGDGGASPYWTNTMLDVFGWHLLSHFPCRADCAASRAQAMRHWEALCRLDPGFGLAAVRHLRSLVLRHPRLGMVYGQPLADGGLLLLGGSAAFRAALGGAERVERRPGRLERGGQAVSGVETFDFTAGSDDGHPV
;
A
#
# COMPACT_ATOMS: atom_id res chain seq x y z
N MET A 1 -8.52 17.04 4.95
CA MET A 1 -7.58 16.65 3.86
C MET A 1 -8.24 16.45 2.50
N ARG A 2 -9.35 15.69 2.36
CA ARG A 2 -10.00 15.43 1.05
C ARG A 2 -10.42 16.70 0.29
N ALA A 3 -10.89 17.74 0.98
CA ALA A 3 -11.24 19.02 0.38
C ALA A 3 -10.01 19.85 -0.08
N VAL A 4 -8.86 19.67 0.58
CA VAL A 4 -7.64 20.46 0.31
C VAL A 4 -6.80 19.81 -0.80
N LEU A 5 -6.84 18.49 -0.87
CA LEU A 5 -6.02 17.64 -1.74
C LEU A 5 -6.88 16.50 -2.35
N PRO A 6 -7.90 16.83 -3.16
CA PRO A 6 -8.80 15.85 -3.77
C PRO A 6 -8.08 14.87 -4.69
N GLN A 7 -6.98 15.31 -5.32
CA GLN A 7 -6.15 14.53 -6.22
C GLN A 7 -5.30 13.45 -5.52
N LEU A 8 -5.21 13.48 -4.18
CA LEU A 8 -4.46 12.46 -3.47
C LEU A 8 -5.26 11.20 -3.29
N THR A 9 -4.57 10.09 -3.41
CA THR A 9 -5.05 8.74 -3.15
C THR A 9 -5.42 8.59 -1.67
N GLN A 10 -6.25 7.60 -1.34
CA GLN A 10 -6.53 7.33 0.06
C GLN A 10 -5.24 6.93 0.80
N ALA A 11 -4.35 6.17 0.17
CA ALA A 11 -3.07 5.78 0.77
C ALA A 11 -2.19 7.02 1.09
N ALA A 12 -2.02 7.93 0.14
CA ALA A 12 -1.26 9.17 0.36
C ALA A 12 -1.85 10.04 1.47
N ARG A 13 -3.18 10.02 1.63
CA ARG A 13 -3.86 10.73 2.73
C ARG A 13 -3.56 10.08 4.08
N VAL A 14 -3.51 8.75 4.18
CA VAL A 14 -3.12 8.06 5.43
C VAL A 14 -1.70 8.46 5.83
N ASP A 15 -0.74 8.35 4.89
CA ASP A 15 0.64 8.73 5.13
C ASP A 15 0.79 10.19 5.58
N LEU A 16 0.09 11.10 4.91
CA LEU A 16 0.10 12.52 5.27
C LEU A 16 -0.52 12.78 6.66
N ALA A 17 -1.59 12.08 7.01
CA ALA A 17 -2.21 12.19 8.34
C ALA A 17 -1.25 11.71 9.43
N LEU A 18 -0.55 10.58 9.20
CA LEU A 18 0.45 10.04 10.10
C LEU A 18 1.64 11.00 10.28
N THR A 19 2.09 11.65 9.22
CA THR A 19 3.17 12.66 9.28
C THR A 19 2.75 13.91 10.05
N LEU A 20 1.53 14.41 9.81
CA LEU A 20 0.99 15.55 10.57
C LEU A 20 0.87 15.23 12.06
N ALA A 21 0.40 14.03 12.41
CA ALA A 21 0.35 13.54 13.79
C ALA A 21 1.74 13.21 14.38
N GLY A 22 2.79 13.16 13.56
CA GLY A 22 4.14 12.81 14.01
C GLY A 22 4.38 11.35 14.29
N ALA A 23 3.47 10.49 13.86
CA ALA A 23 3.63 9.04 13.97
C ALA A 23 4.55 8.50 12.87
N LYS A 24 4.64 9.20 11.74
CA LYS A 24 5.57 8.93 10.64
C LYS A 24 6.49 10.14 10.44
N PRO A 25 7.80 9.95 10.18
CA PRO A 25 8.73 11.08 10.01
C PRO A 25 8.45 11.88 8.73
N LEU A 26 8.09 11.19 7.65
CA LEU A 26 7.78 11.82 6.36
C LEU A 26 6.72 11.04 5.58
N ALA A 27 5.93 11.75 4.79
CA ALA A 27 4.99 11.16 3.83
C ALA A 27 5.61 11.19 2.42
N ARG A 28 5.47 10.08 1.67
CA ARG A 28 5.76 10.05 0.23
C ARG A 28 4.43 10.05 -0.52
N VAL A 29 4.19 11.12 -1.25
CA VAL A 29 2.93 11.34 -1.96
C VAL A 29 3.16 11.16 -3.46
N SER A 30 2.41 10.27 -4.09
CA SER A 30 2.37 10.17 -5.56
C SER A 30 1.26 11.07 -6.12
N CYS A 31 1.57 11.81 -7.17
CA CYS A 31 0.59 12.60 -7.91
C CYS A 31 0.96 12.65 -9.40
N ALA A 32 0.07 13.16 -10.24
CA ALA A 32 0.44 13.53 -11.61
C ALA A 32 1.57 14.55 -11.56
N TYR A 33 2.55 14.41 -12.45
CA TYR A 33 3.75 15.24 -12.42
C TYR A 33 3.41 16.73 -12.56
N ARG A 34 2.54 17.06 -13.51
CA ARG A 34 2.01 18.44 -13.73
C ARG A 34 1.34 19.06 -12.51
N ASP A 35 0.89 18.24 -11.55
CA ASP A 35 0.21 18.70 -10.35
C ASP A 35 1.16 18.88 -9.15
N ALA A 36 2.44 18.55 -9.29
CA ALA A 36 3.35 18.46 -8.16
C ALA A 36 3.54 19.81 -7.43
N GLU A 37 3.71 20.92 -8.15
CA GLU A 37 3.84 22.26 -7.51
C GLU A 37 2.56 22.66 -6.76
N ARG A 38 1.39 22.31 -7.31
CA ARG A 38 0.11 22.54 -6.65
C ARG A 38 -0.01 21.70 -5.37
N VAL A 39 0.43 20.43 -5.42
CA VAL A 39 0.48 19.54 -4.25
C VAL A 39 1.45 20.08 -3.20
N ILE A 40 2.66 20.50 -3.59
CA ILE A 40 3.66 21.11 -2.70
C ILE A 40 3.09 22.36 -2.01
N GLY A 41 2.47 23.27 -2.76
CA GLY A 41 1.86 24.46 -2.21
C GLY A 41 0.74 24.14 -1.21
N ALA A 42 -0.06 23.11 -1.48
CA ALA A 42 -1.10 22.67 -0.55
C ALA A 42 -0.52 22.03 0.72
N LEU A 43 0.54 21.23 0.62
CA LEU A 43 1.24 20.64 1.77
C LEU A 43 1.90 21.72 2.65
N ARG A 44 2.48 22.76 2.04
CA ARG A 44 3.02 23.92 2.76
C ARG A 44 1.95 24.69 3.54
N ARG A 45 0.74 24.84 2.98
CA ARG A 45 -0.40 25.41 3.71
C ARG A 45 -0.88 24.56 4.89
N LEU A 46 -0.55 23.27 4.90
CA LEU A 46 -0.76 22.38 6.04
C LEU A 46 0.39 22.43 7.06
N GLY A 47 1.36 23.33 6.89
CA GLY A 47 2.50 23.48 7.80
C GLY A 47 3.63 22.47 7.59
N LEU A 48 3.67 21.80 6.44
CA LEU A 48 4.74 20.86 6.11
C LEU A 48 5.76 21.49 5.15
N ALA A 49 7.03 21.15 5.35
CA ALA A 49 7.99 21.25 4.28
C ALA A 49 7.68 20.18 3.22
N ALA A 50 7.76 20.56 1.96
CA ALA A 50 7.53 19.64 0.85
C ALA A 50 8.55 19.88 -0.27
N ARG A 51 9.04 18.77 -0.83
CA ARG A 51 10.00 18.72 -1.94
C ARG A 51 9.63 17.60 -2.89
N ARG A 52 9.75 17.89 -4.18
CA ARG A 52 9.55 16.91 -5.24
C ARG A 52 10.86 16.21 -5.52
N TRP A 53 10.81 14.91 -5.80
CA TRP A 53 11.92 14.24 -6.45
C TRP A 53 12.09 14.77 -7.89
N GLU A 54 13.32 14.97 -8.33
CA GLU A 54 13.59 15.57 -9.63
C GLU A 54 13.08 14.75 -10.82
N ARG A 55 13.05 13.41 -10.69
CA ARG A 55 12.71 12.50 -11.80
C ARG A 55 11.21 12.32 -11.95
N ALA A 56 10.75 12.31 -13.20
CA ALA A 56 9.41 11.87 -13.55
C ALA A 56 9.37 10.33 -13.59
N LEU A 57 8.22 9.78 -13.21
CA LEU A 57 8.00 8.34 -13.14
C LEU A 57 6.90 7.93 -14.09
N ARG A 58 7.10 6.84 -14.82
CA ARG A 58 6.02 6.17 -15.54
C ARG A 58 5.64 4.88 -14.81
N PRO A 59 4.35 4.63 -14.55
CA PRO A 59 3.91 3.32 -14.05
C PRO A 59 4.40 2.21 -14.99
N ALA A 60 5.04 1.17 -14.48
CA ALA A 60 5.45 0.03 -15.30
C ALA A 60 4.26 -0.84 -15.75
N VAL A 61 3.10 -0.65 -15.13
CA VAL A 61 1.86 -1.36 -15.46
C VAL A 61 0.78 -0.31 -15.76
N ALA A 62 0.19 -0.36 -16.96
CA ALA A 62 -0.96 0.44 -17.31
C ALA A 62 -2.12 0.12 -16.34
N ASP A 63 -2.84 1.14 -15.88
CA ASP A 63 -3.98 1.03 -14.95
C ASP A 63 -3.66 0.55 -13.52
N ALA A 64 -2.38 0.52 -13.11
CA ALA A 64 -2.04 0.45 -11.69
C ALA A 64 -2.36 1.81 -11.05
N ASP A 65 -3.63 2.00 -10.66
CA ASP A 65 -4.16 3.28 -10.18
C ASP A 65 -3.25 3.93 -9.11
N ASP A 66 -2.61 3.15 -8.24
CA ASP A 66 -1.82 3.67 -7.13
C ASP A 66 -0.54 2.92 -6.76
N TYR A 67 -0.27 1.75 -7.36
CA TYR A 67 0.87 0.90 -6.95
C TYR A 67 2.11 1.11 -7.82
N VAL A 68 2.79 2.22 -7.56
CA VAL A 68 4.06 2.60 -8.18
C VAL A 68 5.23 1.84 -7.54
N VAL A 69 5.15 0.51 -7.42
CA VAL A 69 6.29 -0.30 -6.95
C VAL A 69 7.29 -0.54 -8.06
N SER A 70 6.82 -0.52 -9.30
CA SER A 70 7.66 -0.55 -10.48
C SER A 70 7.31 0.69 -11.28
N ALA A 71 7.99 1.82 -11.02
CA ALA A 71 8.02 2.91 -11.98
C ALA A 71 9.42 3.07 -12.54
N VAL A 72 9.44 3.33 -13.84
CA VAL A 72 10.67 3.63 -14.55
C VAL A 72 10.76 5.13 -14.67
N ALA A 73 11.93 5.69 -14.35
CA ALA A 73 12.17 7.09 -14.59
C ALA A 73 12.00 7.39 -16.09
N CYS A 74 11.26 8.44 -16.42
CA CYS A 74 10.99 8.84 -17.80
C CYS A 74 11.34 10.30 -18.03
N ASP A 75 11.50 10.67 -19.30
CA ASP A 75 11.52 12.07 -19.69
C ASP A 75 10.12 12.67 -19.51
N GLU A 76 10.07 13.81 -18.85
CA GLU A 76 8.87 14.55 -18.48
C GLU A 76 8.07 14.99 -19.71
N ALA A 77 8.77 15.35 -20.80
CA ALA A 77 8.15 15.82 -22.04
C ALA A 77 7.46 14.70 -22.85
N ALA A 78 7.72 13.43 -22.51
CA ALA A 78 7.33 12.28 -23.32
C ALA A 78 6.09 11.52 -22.83
N ALA A 79 5.55 11.83 -21.63
CA ALA A 79 4.53 10.98 -20.98
C ALA A 79 3.41 11.81 -20.29
N PRO A 80 2.19 11.91 -20.87
CA PRO A 80 1.06 12.60 -20.23
C PRO A 80 0.57 11.92 -18.94
N ASP A 81 0.96 10.67 -18.73
CA ASP A 81 0.74 9.82 -17.54
C ASP A 81 1.89 9.89 -16.52
N ALA A 82 2.88 10.75 -16.72
CA ALA A 82 4.00 10.91 -15.79
C ALA A 82 3.53 11.26 -14.37
N ARG A 83 4.15 10.60 -13.39
CA ARG A 83 3.93 10.75 -11.96
C ARG A 83 5.13 11.43 -11.32
N ALA A 84 4.91 12.14 -10.23
CA ALA A 84 5.95 12.66 -9.37
C ALA A 84 5.81 12.06 -7.97
N PHE A 85 6.94 11.91 -7.27
CA PHE A 85 6.95 11.76 -5.82
C PHE A 85 7.20 13.12 -5.16
N VAL A 86 6.32 13.47 -4.23
CA VAL A 86 6.48 14.62 -3.34
C VAL A 86 6.68 14.09 -1.93
N PHE A 87 7.82 14.43 -1.34
CA PHE A 87 8.16 14.13 0.05
C PHE A 87 7.72 15.29 0.93
N ALA A 88 6.96 14.98 1.98
CA ALA A 88 6.44 15.96 2.92
C ALA A 88 6.84 15.59 4.35
N ALA A 89 7.41 16.54 5.09
CA ALA A 89 7.83 16.35 6.46
C ALA A 89 7.63 17.65 7.26
N ARG A 90 7.59 17.54 8.59
CA ARG A 90 7.60 18.73 9.47
C ARG A 90 8.97 19.40 9.49
N ASP A 91 10.01 18.61 9.29
CA ASP A 91 11.39 19.06 9.15
C ASP A 91 11.71 19.32 7.68
N GLY A 92 12.19 20.54 7.39
CA GLY A 92 12.59 20.96 6.05
C GLY A 92 13.80 20.21 5.51
N GLU A 93 14.77 19.91 6.37
CA GLU A 93 15.97 19.17 5.98
C GLU A 93 15.62 17.73 5.62
N LEU A 94 14.72 17.10 6.39
CA LEU A 94 14.27 15.75 6.10
C LEU A 94 13.55 15.64 4.74
N ALA A 95 12.69 16.60 4.40
CA ALA A 95 12.02 16.61 3.10
C ALA A 95 13.00 16.79 1.94
N GLU A 96 14.03 17.63 2.13
CA GLU A 96 15.11 17.85 1.15
C GLU A 96 15.97 16.59 0.97
N LEU A 97 16.42 15.97 2.07
CA LEU A 97 17.19 14.74 2.03
C LEU A 97 16.42 13.61 1.34
N ALA A 98 15.13 13.45 1.64
CA ALA A 98 14.30 12.43 1.01
C ALA A 98 14.15 12.65 -0.50
N ALA A 99 13.97 13.90 -0.94
CA ALA A 99 13.90 14.22 -2.36
C ALA A 99 15.23 13.97 -3.09
N ARG A 100 16.37 14.17 -2.41
CA ARG A 100 17.70 14.00 -2.99
C ARG A 100 18.16 12.54 -3.04
N PHE A 101 17.84 11.75 -2.01
CA PHE A 101 18.39 10.40 -1.82
C PHE A 101 17.39 9.28 -2.06
N THR A 102 16.27 9.54 -2.73
CA THR A 102 15.26 8.50 -2.97
C THR A 102 15.71 7.40 -3.95
N ASP A 103 16.79 7.62 -4.72
CA ASP A 103 17.38 6.57 -5.59
C ASP A 103 18.23 5.55 -4.79
N ASP A 104 18.59 5.87 -3.54
CA ASP A 104 19.26 4.95 -2.63
C ASP A 104 18.23 4.30 -1.71
N ASP A 105 17.86 3.05 -1.99
CA ASP A 105 16.81 2.32 -1.26
C ASP A 105 17.10 2.21 0.25
N LEU A 106 18.37 2.11 0.66
CA LEU A 106 18.76 2.02 2.07
C LEU A 106 18.50 3.35 2.77
N ILE A 107 18.98 4.45 2.18
CA ILE A 107 18.78 5.79 2.72
C ILE A 107 17.28 6.15 2.69
N ALA A 108 16.61 5.91 1.57
CA ALA A 108 15.19 6.20 1.39
C ALA A 108 14.35 5.47 2.45
N GLY A 109 14.58 4.16 2.65
CA GLY A 109 13.87 3.38 3.65
C GLY A 109 14.04 3.92 5.07
N ARG A 110 15.26 4.32 5.43
CA ARG A 110 15.54 4.92 6.74
C ARG A 110 14.88 6.28 6.93
N LEU A 111 14.96 7.16 5.93
CA LEU A 111 14.29 8.46 5.98
C LEU A 111 12.77 8.30 6.12
N LEU A 112 12.18 7.31 5.43
CA LEU A 112 10.77 6.96 5.52
C LEU A 112 10.36 6.37 6.88
N GLY A 113 11.33 6.05 7.73
CA GLY A 113 11.11 5.45 9.05
C GLY A 113 10.78 3.97 8.99
N TYR A 114 11.28 3.26 7.98
CA TYR A 114 11.12 1.80 7.88
C TYR A 114 12.08 1.09 8.83
N PRO A 115 11.68 -0.03 9.46
CA PRO A 115 12.58 -0.80 10.31
C PRO A 115 13.78 -1.32 9.52
N ASP A 116 14.98 -1.26 10.11
CA ASP A 116 16.20 -1.72 9.44
C ASP A 116 16.07 -3.16 8.91
N CYS A 117 15.46 -4.07 9.68
CA CYS A 117 15.25 -5.46 9.25
C CYS A 117 14.37 -5.57 7.98
N CYS A 118 13.42 -4.65 7.78
CA CYS A 118 12.55 -4.63 6.60
C CYS A 118 13.28 -4.01 5.40
N VAL A 119 14.11 -2.99 5.64
CA VAL A 119 14.96 -2.42 4.59
C VAL A 119 15.97 -3.45 4.09
N GLN A 120 16.65 -4.17 4.99
CA GLN A 120 17.60 -5.23 4.61
C GLN A 120 16.92 -6.37 3.84
N ALA A 121 15.74 -6.82 4.28
CA ALA A 121 14.99 -7.84 3.55
C ALA A 121 14.58 -7.37 2.15
N TYR A 122 14.12 -6.12 2.01
CA TYR A 122 13.83 -5.55 0.70
C TYR A 122 15.07 -5.52 -0.20
N LEU A 123 16.23 -5.11 0.31
CA LEU A 123 17.48 -5.09 -0.44
C LEU A 123 17.91 -6.50 -0.89
N ALA A 124 17.76 -7.50 -0.02
CA ALA A 124 18.07 -8.90 -0.32
C ALA A 124 17.15 -9.50 -1.40
N HIS A 125 15.93 -8.98 -1.53
CA HIS A 125 14.90 -9.50 -2.44
C HIS A 125 14.45 -8.48 -3.50
N ARG A 126 15.24 -7.43 -3.75
CA ARG A 126 14.84 -6.29 -4.59
C ARG A 126 14.36 -6.72 -5.97
N GLU A 127 15.13 -7.56 -6.65
CA GLU A 127 14.80 -8.06 -8.00
C GLU A 127 13.49 -8.87 -7.99
N HIS A 128 13.29 -9.68 -6.95
CA HIS A 128 12.06 -10.44 -6.77
C HIS A 128 10.86 -9.51 -6.55
N HIS A 129 10.98 -8.51 -5.66
CA HIS A 129 9.91 -7.54 -5.40
C HIS A 129 9.55 -6.69 -6.63
N HIS A 130 10.52 -6.41 -7.50
CA HIS A 130 10.29 -5.67 -8.75
C HIS A 130 9.57 -6.52 -9.80
N ALA A 131 9.82 -7.83 -9.81
CA ALA A 131 9.20 -8.79 -10.74
C ALA A 131 7.86 -9.34 -10.25
N ARG A 132 7.69 -9.47 -8.93
CA ARG A 132 6.54 -10.08 -8.27
C ARG A 132 6.16 -9.27 -7.04
N LEU A 133 5.01 -8.60 -7.15
CA LEU A 133 4.29 -8.08 -5.99
C LEU A 133 3.65 -9.26 -5.26
N GLU A 134 4.43 -10.00 -4.48
CA GLU A 134 3.94 -11.06 -3.61
C GLU A 134 4.15 -10.70 -2.14
N PRO A 135 3.35 -9.77 -1.57
CA PRO A 135 3.40 -9.54 -0.14
C PRO A 135 2.75 -10.70 0.62
N ALA A 136 3.49 -11.16 1.63
CA ALA A 136 3.23 -12.35 2.42
C ALA A 136 2.24 -12.12 3.55
N PHE A 137 0.93 -12.08 3.27
CA PHE A 137 -0.10 -12.02 4.34
C PHE A 137 -1.40 -12.73 3.94
N ALA A 138 -1.57 -13.98 4.36
CA ALA A 138 -2.82 -14.56 4.90
C ALA A 138 -2.99 -16.05 4.54
N GLY A 139 -3.30 -16.87 5.55
CA GLY A 139 -3.97 -18.16 5.35
C GLY A 139 -5.47 -18.00 5.09
N ASP A 140 -6.19 -19.12 5.00
CA ASP A 140 -7.61 -19.16 4.58
C ASP A 140 -8.59 -18.39 5.48
N GLY A 141 -8.18 -18.00 6.69
CA GLY A 141 -9.00 -17.27 7.68
C GLY A 141 -8.85 -15.74 7.63
N GLY A 142 -8.05 -15.20 6.72
CA GLY A 142 -7.71 -13.76 6.65
C GLY A 142 -6.29 -13.44 7.14
N ALA A 143 -5.90 -12.17 7.06
CA ALA A 143 -4.54 -11.77 7.42
C ALA A 143 -4.25 -12.00 8.91
N SER A 144 -3.23 -12.80 9.21
CA SER A 144 -2.74 -13.04 10.57
C SER A 144 -1.20 -13.00 10.58
N PRO A 145 -0.58 -12.04 11.29
CA PRO A 145 -1.21 -10.92 11.98
C PRO A 145 -1.74 -9.86 11.00
N TYR A 146 -2.96 -9.37 11.21
CA TYR A 146 -3.56 -8.37 10.32
C TYR A 146 -2.90 -6.99 10.38
N TRP A 147 -2.18 -6.68 11.47
CA TRP A 147 -1.50 -5.38 11.65
C TRP A 147 -0.49 -5.07 10.55
N THR A 148 0.07 -6.12 9.97
CA THR A 148 1.09 -6.06 8.94
C THR A 148 0.53 -6.30 7.53
N ASN A 149 -0.80 -6.39 7.39
CA ASN A 149 -1.44 -6.58 6.08
C ASN A 149 -1.25 -5.35 5.18
N THR A 150 -0.24 -5.41 4.30
CA THR A 150 0.06 -4.36 3.32
C THR A 150 -0.65 -4.55 1.98
N MET A 151 -1.34 -5.67 1.78
CA MET A 151 -2.01 -5.98 0.52
C MET A 151 -3.13 -5.00 0.17
N LEU A 152 -3.67 -4.35 1.19
CA LEU A 152 -4.80 -3.44 1.04
C LEU A 152 -4.39 -1.98 0.79
N ASP A 153 -3.08 -1.70 0.70
CA ASP A 153 -2.56 -0.36 0.36
C ASP A 153 -3.10 0.11 -1.00
N VAL A 154 -3.26 -0.80 -1.96
CA VAL A 154 -3.93 -0.54 -3.25
C VAL A 154 -5.39 -0.08 -3.13
N PHE A 155 -6.04 -0.36 -2.00
CA PHE A 155 -7.39 0.10 -1.69
C PHE A 155 -7.39 1.25 -0.66
N GLY A 156 -6.20 1.76 -0.32
CA GLY A 156 -6.00 2.82 0.67
C GLY A 156 -6.17 2.40 2.12
N TRP A 157 -6.14 1.09 2.41
CA TRP A 157 -6.19 0.59 3.78
C TRP A 157 -4.82 0.04 4.16
N HIS A 158 -4.03 0.84 4.85
CA HIS A 158 -2.73 0.40 5.34
C HIS A 158 -2.39 1.09 6.65
N LEU A 159 -1.53 0.43 7.42
CA LEU A 159 -0.84 1.02 8.57
C LEU A 159 0.66 1.08 8.33
N LEU A 160 1.16 0.53 7.24
CA LEU A 160 2.57 0.45 6.90
C LEU A 160 2.72 0.82 5.43
N SER A 161 3.77 1.57 5.11
CA SER A 161 4.09 1.97 3.72
C SER A 161 5.29 1.19 3.18
N HIS A 162 5.63 0.08 3.83
CA HIS A 162 6.72 -0.83 3.50
C HIS A 162 6.25 -2.27 3.68
N PHE A 163 6.87 -3.20 2.96
CA PHE A 163 6.67 -4.61 3.17
C PHE A 163 7.46 -5.09 4.39
N PRO A 164 6.81 -5.70 5.39
CA PRO A 164 7.51 -6.35 6.50
C PRO A 164 8.41 -7.48 6.02
N CYS A 165 9.59 -7.65 6.64
CA CYS A 165 10.51 -8.75 6.31
C CYS A 165 9.94 -10.15 6.57
N ARG A 166 8.88 -10.25 7.38
CA ARG A 166 8.15 -11.47 7.71
C ARG A 166 6.74 -11.09 8.17
N ALA A 167 5.82 -12.04 8.09
CA ALA A 167 4.41 -11.82 8.46
C ALA A 167 4.26 -11.28 9.90
N ASP A 168 5.03 -11.84 10.83
CA ASP A 168 5.01 -11.55 12.27
C ASP A 168 6.09 -10.55 12.73
N CYS A 169 6.63 -9.74 11.82
CA CYS A 169 7.73 -8.81 12.11
C CYS A 169 7.38 -7.87 13.28
N ALA A 170 8.06 -8.04 14.41
CA ALA A 170 7.78 -7.28 15.63
C ALA A 170 7.93 -5.77 15.45
N ALA A 171 8.95 -5.32 14.70
CA ALA A 171 9.19 -3.89 14.45
C ALA A 171 8.07 -3.27 13.60
N SER A 172 7.66 -3.95 12.52
CA SER A 172 6.53 -3.52 11.70
C SER A 172 5.22 -3.53 12.46
N ARG A 173 4.96 -4.55 13.29
CA ARG A 173 3.77 -4.58 14.14
C ARG A 173 3.76 -3.41 15.13
N ALA A 174 4.87 -3.14 15.80
CA ALA A 174 4.97 -2.01 16.74
C ALA A 174 4.72 -0.67 16.01
N GLN A 175 5.24 -0.50 14.81
CA GLN A 175 4.99 0.67 13.99
C GLN A 175 3.52 0.79 13.55
N ALA A 176 2.91 -0.30 13.08
CA ALA A 176 1.51 -0.34 12.69
C ALA A 176 0.58 0.06 13.86
N MET A 177 0.87 -0.41 15.06
CA MET A 177 0.11 -0.06 16.26
C MET A 177 0.22 1.44 16.59
N ARG A 178 1.44 2.02 16.55
CA ARG A 178 1.63 3.47 16.75
C ARG A 178 0.87 4.30 15.70
N HIS A 179 0.91 3.86 14.44
CA HIS A 179 0.18 4.50 13.36
C HIS A 179 -1.33 4.42 13.56
N TRP A 180 -1.84 3.25 13.95
CA TRP A 180 -3.25 3.05 14.24
C TRP A 180 -3.73 3.95 15.39
N GLU A 181 -2.99 4.01 16.49
CA GLU A 181 -3.31 4.90 17.62
C GLU A 181 -3.35 6.37 17.19
N ALA A 182 -2.41 6.80 16.35
CA ALA A 182 -2.39 8.16 15.81
C ALA A 182 -3.61 8.44 14.91
N LEU A 183 -3.97 7.49 14.05
CA LEU A 183 -5.16 7.60 13.21
C LEU A 183 -6.44 7.63 14.05
N CYS A 184 -6.56 6.79 15.07
CA CYS A 184 -7.69 6.81 16.00
C CYS A 184 -7.82 8.15 16.74
N ARG A 185 -6.71 8.82 17.08
CA ARG A 185 -6.76 10.15 17.68
C ARG A 185 -7.22 11.23 16.70
N LEU A 186 -6.83 11.12 15.43
CA LEU A 186 -7.21 12.09 14.39
C LEU A 186 -8.65 11.89 13.90
N ASP A 187 -9.02 10.63 13.65
CA ASP A 187 -10.31 10.19 13.13
C ASP A 187 -10.61 8.77 13.67
N PRO A 188 -11.34 8.66 14.80
CA PRO A 188 -11.72 7.38 15.37
C PRO A 188 -12.47 6.49 14.39
N GLY A 189 -13.31 7.06 13.53
CA GLY A 189 -14.10 6.33 12.54
C GLY A 189 -13.20 5.66 11.50
N PHE A 190 -12.21 6.41 10.98
CA PHE A 190 -11.22 5.84 10.08
C PHE A 190 -10.37 4.76 10.75
N GLY A 191 -9.88 4.99 11.97
CA GLY A 191 -9.06 4.02 12.70
C GLY A 191 -9.80 2.69 12.96
N LEU A 192 -11.09 2.74 13.29
CA LEU A 192 -11.94 1.55 13.44
C LEU A 192 -12.20 0.86 12.09
N ALA A 193 -12.48 1.63 11.03
CA ALA A 193 -12.64 1.10 9.69
C ALA A 193 -11.37 0.39 9.21
N ALA A 194 -10.20 1.01 9.37
CA ALA A 194 -8.91 0.45 8.97
C ALA A 194 -8.69 -0.96 9.56
N VAL A 195 -8.96 -1.17 10.85
CA VAL A 195 -8.84 -2.50 11.48
C VAL A 195 -9.79 -3.52 10.86
N ARG A 196 -11.04 -3.12 10.56
CA ARG A 196 -12.00 -4.00 9.87
C ARG A 196 -11.47 -4.44 8.52
N HIS A 197 -10.92 -3.51 7.73
CA HIS A 197 -10.36 -3.79 6.42
C HIS A 197 -9.10 -4.65 6.52
N LEU A 198 -8.14 -4.31 7.39
CA LEU A 198 -6.87 -5.04 7.53
C LEU A 198 -7.02 -6.50 7.94
N ARG A 199 -8.10 -6.86 8.64
CA ARG A 199 -8.45 -8.25 8.97
C ARG A 199 -8.99 -9.06 7.80
N SER A 200 -9.25 -8.43 6.66
CA SER A 200 -9.80 -9.13 5.50
C SER A 200 -8.81 -10.12 4.90
N LEU A 201 -9.38 -11.11 4.22
CA LEU A 201 -8.67 -11.96 3.29
C LEU A 201 -8.51 -11.19 1.97
N VAL A 202 -7.28 -11.19 1.43
CA VAL A 202 -7.01 -10.64 0.09
C VAL A 202 -6.75 -11.80 -0.86
N LEU A 203 -7.39 -11.73 -2.02
CA LEU A 203 -7.32 -12.72 -3.06
C LEU A 203 -6.86 -12.06 -4.36
N ARG A 204 -6.03 -12.76 -5.12
CA ARG A 204 -5.52 -12.31 -6.43
C ARG A 204 -6.11 -13.15 -7.54
N HIS A 205 -6.35 -12.52 -8.68
CA HIS A 205 -6.55 -13.20 -9.94
C HIS A 205 -5.67 -12.53 -11.02
N PRO A 206 -4.85 -13.29 -11.78
CA PRO A 206 -3.87 -12.72 -12.69
C PRO A 206 -4.41 -11.71 -13.70
N ARG A 207 -5.68 -11.87 -14.13
CA ARG A 207 -6.32 -10.99 -15.12
C ARG A 207 -7.33 -10.00 -14.55
N LEU A 208 -7.82 -10.24 -13.33
CA LEU A 208 -8.93 -9.45 -12.76
C LEU A 208 -8.46 -8.53 -11.64
N GLY A 209 -7.20 -8.65 -11.21
CA GLY A 209 -6.62 -7.86 -10.13
C GLY A 209 -6.87 -8.50 -8.77
N MET A 210 -7.20 -7.68 -7.78
CA MET A 210 -7.38 -8.12 -6.40
C MET A 210 -8.82 -7.94 -5.94
N VAL A 211 -9.24 -8.79 -5.01
CA VAL A 211 -10.49 -8.66 -4.27
C VAL A 211 -10.20 -8.95 -2.80
N TYR A 212 -10.95 -8.33 -1.90
CA TYR A 212 -10.79 -8.59 -0.49
C TYR A 212 -12.11 -8.59 0.26
N GLY A 213 -12.17 -9.39 1.33
CA GLY A 213 -13.41 -9.60 2.06
C GLY A 213 -13.25 -10.27 3.41
N GLN A 214 -14.34 -10.31 4.17
CA GLN A 214 -14.39 -10.99 5.47
C GLN A 214 -14.86 -12.43 5.26
N PRO A 215 -14.07 -13.44 5.67
CA PRO A 215 -14.54 -14.82 5.69
C PRO A 215 -15.78 -14.95 6.58
N LEU A 216 -16.77 -15.71 6.12
CA LEU A 216 -18.01 -15.97 6.82
C LEU A 216 -18.00 -17.37 7.44
N ALA A 217 -18.81 -17.59 8.48
CA ALA A 217 -18.88 -18.87 9.20
C ALA A 217 -19.36 -20.04 8.32
N ASP A 218 -20.10 -19.76 7.25
CA ASP A 218 -20.57 -20.73 6.27
C ASP A 218 -19.55 -21.02 5.15
N GLY A 219 -18.32 -20.51 5.28
CA GLY A 219 -17.29 -20.61 4.26
C GLY A 219 -17.43 -19.59 3.12
N GLY A 220 -18.44 -18.71 3.15
CA GLY A 220 -18.58 -17.61 2.20
C GLY A 220 -17.58 -16.48 2.43
N LEU A 221 -17.64 -15.47 1.57
CA LEU A 221 -16.85 -14.25 1.67
C LEU A 221 -17.76 -13.02 1.49
N LEU A 222 -17.77 -12.13 2.49
CA LEU A 222 -18.37 -10.80 2.37
C LEU A 222 -17.35 -9.86 1.74
N LEU A 223 -17.58 -9.45 0.50
CA LEU A 223 -16.69 -8.56 -0.23
C LEU A 223 -16.73 -7.16 0.38
N LEU A 224 -15.55 -6.64 0.71
CA LEU A 224 -15.37 -5.27 1.18
C LEU A 224 -14.85 -4.35 0.07
N GLY A 225 -14.22 -4.94 -0.95
CA GLY A 225 -13.79 -4.22 -2.14
C GLY A 225 -13.04 -5.12 -3.11
N GLY A 226 -12.65 -4.54 -4.24
CA GLY A 226 -11.89 -5.21 -5.28
C GLY A 226 -11.70 -4.33 -6.50
N SER A 227 -10.77 -4.73 -7.36
CA SER A 227 -10.54 -4.13 -8.66
C SER A 227 -11.85 -4.11 -9.48
N ALA A 228 -12.02 -3.10 -10.34
CA ALA A 228 -13.25 -2.93 -11.13
C ALA A 228 -13.58 -4.18 -11.96
N ALA A 229 -12.57 -4.76 -12.63
CA ALA A 229 -12.71 -5.99 -13.40
C ALA A 229 -13.19 -7.18 -12.54
N PHE A 230 -12.62 -7.35 -11.34
CA PHE A 230 -13.04 -8.40 -10.41
C PHE A 230 -14.50 -8.23 -9.97
N ARG A 231 -14.90 -7.01 -9.58
CA ARG A 231 -16.29 -6.72 -9.18
C ARG A 231 -17.29 -6.93 -10.31
N ALA A 232 -16.92 -6.56 -11.54
CA ALA A 232 -17.74 -6.80 -12.72
C ALA A 232 -17.91 -8.30 -12.99
N ALA A 233 -16.84 -9.10 -12.86
CA ALA A 233 -16.88 -10.55 -13.05
C ALA A 233 -17.77 -11.29 -12.02
N LEU A 234 -17.98 -10.70 -10.84
CA LEU A 234 -18.89 -11.19 -9.80
C LEU A 234 -20.27 -10.54 -9.82
N GLY A 235 -20.60 -9.79 -10.88
CA GLY A 235 -21.91 -9.14 -11.02
C GLY A 235 -22.22 -8.10 -9.94
N GLY A 236 -21.19 -7.51 -9.32
CA GLY A 236 -21.35 -6.57 -8.21
C GLY A 236 -21.85 -7.20 -6.90
N ALA A 237 -21.75 -8.52 -6.75
CA ALA A 237 -22.19 -9.21 -5.54
C ALA A 237 -21.42 -8.74 -4.29
N GLU A 238 -22.15 -8.47 -3.21
CA GLU A 238 -21.53 -8.17 -1.90
C GLU A 238 -21.12 -9.43 -1.14
N ARG A 239 -21.73 -10.58 -1.47
CA ARG A 239 -21.45 -11.88 -0.85
C ARG A 239 -21.28 -12.94 -1.91
N VAL A 240 -20.24 -13.76 -1.75
CA VAL A 240 -19.93 -14.88 -2.65
C VAL A 240 -19.69 -16.15 -1.85
N GLU A 241 -19.98 -17.30 -2.44
CA GLU A 241 -19.47 -18.58 -1.99
C GLU A 241 -17.97 -18.66 -2.33
N ARG A 242 -17.16 -19.18 -1.41
CA ARG A 242 -15.72 -19.37 -1.63
C ARG A 242 -15.40 -20.85 -1.59
N ARG A 243 -14.62 -21.29 -2.58
CA ARG A 243 -14.00 -22.60 -2.65
C ARG A 243 -12.51 -22.42 -2.95
N PRO A 244 -11.65 -23.41 -2.67
CA PRO A 244 -10.24 -23.34 -3.07
C PRO A 244 -10.13 -23.00 -4.56
N GLY A 245 -9.39 -21.93 -4.89
CA GLY A 245 -9.20 -21.50 -6.28
C GLY A 245 -10.38 -20.77 -6.93
N ARG A 246 -11.52 -20.56 -6.24
CA ARG A 246 -12.77 -20.13 -6.90
C ARG A 246 -13.71 -19.31 -6.00
N LEU A 247 -14.35 -18.29 -6.58
CA LEU A 247 -15.45 -17.54 -5.98
C LEU A 247 -16.72 -17.68 -6.85
N GLU A 248 -17.88 -17.87 -6.23
CA GLU A 248 -19.14 -18.15 -6.94
C GLU A 248 -20.32 -17.33 -6.41
N ARG A 249 -21.22 -16.92 -7.29
CA ARG A 249 -22.52 -16.33 -6.92
C ARG A 249 -23.53 -16.50 -8.04
N GLY A 250 -24.70 -17.07 -7.72
CA GLY A 250 -25.87 -17.05 -8.62
C GLY A 250 -25.59 -17.62 -10.02
N GLY A 251 -24.77 -18.67 -10.11
CA GLY A 251 -24.36 -19.29 -11.39
C GLY A 251 -23.15 -18.64 -12.08
N GLN A 252 -22.69 -17.47 -11.61
CA GLN A 252 -21.42 -16.88 -12.02
C GLN A 252 -20.27 -17.42 -11.16
N ALA A 253 -19.11 -17.60 -11.78
CA ALA A 253 -17.93 -18.07 -11.08
C ALA A 253 -16.64 -17.44 -11.62
N VAL A 254 -15.76 -17.08 -10.70
CA VAL A 254 -14.38 -16.66 -10.98
C VAL A 254 -13.45 -17.74 -10.46
N SER A 255 -12.77 -18.43 -11.36
CA SER A 255 -11.75 -19.45 -11.05
C SER A 255 -10.34 -18.90 -11.22
N GLY A 256 -9.33 -19.59 -10.68
CA GLY A 256 -7.93 -19.11 -10.70
C GLY A 256 -7.68 -18.02 -9.68
N VAL A 257 -8.45 -18.03 -8.58
CA VAL A 257 -8.31 -17.11 -7.47
C VAL A 257 -7.32 -17.67 -6.47
N GLU A 258 -6.25 -16.95 -6.24
CA GLU A 258 -5.15 -17.38 -5.39
C GLU A 258 -5.20 -16.62 -4.06
N THR A 259 -5.01 -17.34 -2.96
CA THR A 259 -4.62 -16.75 -1.69
C THR A 259 -3.16 -16.38 -1.75
N PHE A 260 -2.78 -15.25 -1.15
CA PHE A 260 -1.36 -14.94 -0.94
C PHE A 260 -0.82 -15.82 0.20
N ASP A 261 -0.25 -16.98 -0.13
CA ASP A 261 0.41 -17.87 0.83
C ASP A 261 1.94 -17.77 0.73
N PHE A 262 2.61 -17.55 1.85
CA PHE A 262 4.07 -17.44 1.95
C PHE A 262 4.71 -18.62 2.72
N THR A 263 3.92 -19.53 3.29
CA THR A 263 4.47 -20.61 4.12
C THR A 263 5.35 -21.60 3.35
N ALA A 264 5.24 -21.62 2.01
CA ALA A 264 6.01 -22.50 1.13
C ALA A 264 7.35 -21.92 0.63
N GLY A 265 7.72 -20.69 1.03
CA GLY A 265 8.94 -20.01 0.58
C GLY A 265 9.94 -19.69 1.69
N SER A 266 9.56 -19.85 2.96
CA SER A 266 10.49 -19.82 4.09
C SER A 266 11.11 -21.20 4.30
N ASP A 267 11.57 -21.85 3.24
CA ASP A 267 12.52 -22.95 3.42
C ASP A 267 13.68 -22.38 4.26
N ASP A 268 13.96 -23.02 5.38
CA ASP A 268 14.98 -22.68 6.38
C ASP A 268 16.43 -22.57 5.81
N GLY A 269 16.59 -22.58 4.49
CA GLY A 269 17.86 -22.54 3.76
C GLY A 269 18.34 -21.16 3.32
N HIS A 270 17.54 -20.10 3.49
CA HIS A 270 18.01 -18.73 3.25
C HIS A 270 18.18 -18.00 4.58
N PRO A 271 19.42 -17.91 5.12
CA PRO A 271 19.65 -17.20 6.37
C PRO A 271 19.34 -15.72 6.17
N VAL A 272 18.43 -15.24 7.02
CA VAL A 272 18.16 -13.81 7.27
C VAL A 272 19.34 -13.20 8.02
#